data_AF-A0A8D0VZ51-F1
#
_entry.id   AF-A0A8D0VZ51-F1
#
_cell.length_a   1.000
_cell.length_b   1.000
_cell.length_c   1.000
_cell.angle_alpha   90.00
_cell.angle_beta   90.00
_cell.angle_gamma   90.00
#
_symmetry.space_group_name_H-M   'P 1'
#
loop_
_entity.id
_entity.type
_entity.pdbx_description
1 polymer ?
#
loop_
_entity_poly.entity_id
_entity_poly.type
_entity_poly.pdbx_seq_one_letter_code
_entity_poly.pdbx_strand_id
1 'polypeptide(L)'
;MFKTDLPPDPKEAAAIEARRNREKERQSRFLNVRTRVMGVDVEALNSQVEERKLQEATEQSKKAAYGTNQVQYDVVAQMLEKEQAERTRRLAKKVQEFREQKQQLKNRSELDLWDPNRLWKEFPPHLSNNDPYCGPASLQYFSGEDLNRSTHLRMQQEQFRYSLERQLQEQQQARIDYNCADMLNNQLRLAMDMRAAQMAKLEESCRMAMMSAMANANKFQVAEVAERQRREHQCQQEANLMEIQNQITSDLLTENPQVAQNPVAPHRVLPYCWKGMTPEQRAAIRKVQEAQRHEKEAQRQAEQAMDSEWESQAERLARAAQELEEQERELCAEFRRGLGSFNQQLAKEQKAQHNYLNSIIYTNQPTAQYHLQFNTSSR
;
A
#
# COMPACT_ATOMS: atom_id res chain seq x y z
N MET A 1 -107.55 65.80 186.87
CA MET A 1 -108.46 66.85 187.34
C MET A 1 -107.84 68.21 187.02
N PHE A 2 -108.66 69.14 186.50
CA PHE A 2 -108.47 70.61 186.30
C PHE A 2 -107.58 71.14 185.15
N LYS A 3 -108.22 71.97 184.30
CA LYS A 3 -107.65 72.86 183.27
C LYS A 3 -107.11 74.14 183.93
N THR A 4 -106.00 74.67 183.44
CA THR A 4 -105.49 76.02 183.78
C THR A 4 -104.87 76.71 182.56
N ASP A 5 -105.53 77.75 182.07
CA ASP A 5 -105.06 78.69 181.05
C ASP A 5 -104.19 79.79 181.71
N LEU A 6 -103.09 80.23 181.06
CA LEU A 6 -102.29 81.42 181.43
C LEU A 6 -101.87 82.23 180.17
N PRO A 7 -101.66 83.57 180.28
CA PRO A 7 -101.78 84.57 179.20
C PRO A 7 -100.48 84.82 178.37
N PRO A 8 -100.56 85.47 177.18
CA PRO A 8 -99.45 85.62 176.22
C PRO A 8 -98.52 86.87 176.38
N ASP A 9 -97.30 86.81 175.79
CA ASP A 9 -96.10 87.69 175.94
C ASP A 9 -95.99 88.86 174.90
N PRO A 10 -95.59 90.10 175.28
CA PRO A 10 -95.48 91.30 174.42
C PRO A 10 -94.54 91.27 173.20
N LYS A 11 -93.50 90.43 173.12
CA LYS A 11 -92.58 90.41 171.95
C LYS A 11 -93.24 89.92 170.66
N GLU A 12 -94.18 88.98 170.79
CA GLU A 12 -94.94 88.45 169.66
C GLU A 12 -95.87 89.52 169.07
N ALA A 13 -96.36 90.46 169.89
CA ALA A 13 -97.24 91.55 169.44
C ALA A 13 -96.54 92.56 168.51
N ALA A 14 -95.30 92.96 168.80
CA ALA A 14 -94.54 93.90 167.96
C ALA A 14 -94.14 93.30 166.59
N ALA A 15 -93.81 92.00 166.56
CA ALA A 15 -93.56 91.30 165.32
C ALA A 15 -94.82 91.20 164.44
N ILE A 16 -95.99 91.00 165.07
CA ILE A 16 -97.30 91.03 164.41
C ILE A 16 -97.61 92.43 163.86
N GLU A 17 -97.31 93.50 164.60
CA GLU A 17 -97.51 94.88 164.14
C GLU A 17 -96.58 95.28 162.99
N ALA A 18 -95.30 94.93 163.05
CA ALA A 18 -94.38 95.15 161.93
C ALA A 18 -94.80 94.37 160.68
N ARG A 19 -95.34 93.15 160.86
CA ARG A 19 -95.99 92.40 159.78
C ARG A 19 -97.18 93.16 159.23
N ARG A 20 -98.08 93.66 160.10
CA ARG A 20 -99.24 94.47 159.68
C ARG A 20 -98.83 95.76 158.96
N ASN A 21 -97.78 96.44 159.38
CA ASN A 21 -97.33 97.68 158.73
C ASN A 21 -96.67 97.41 157.37
N ARG A 22 -95.86 96.36 157.25
CA ARG A 22 -95.38 95.91 155.93
C ARG A 22 -96.54 95.46 155.05
N GLU A 23 -97.55 94.78 155.62
CA GLU A 23 -98.76 94.40 154.88
C GLU A 23 -99.56 95.64 154.46
N LYS A 24 -99.62 96.70 155.28
CA LYS A 24 -100.26 97.99 154.93
C LYS A 24 -99.50 98.75 153.84
N GLU A 25 -98.16 98.82 153.91
CA GLU A 25 -97.33 99.41 152.85
C GLU A 25 -97.39 98.58 151.56
N ARG A 26 -97.50 97.26 151.70
CA ARG A 26 -97.71 96.36 150.57
C ARG A 26 -99.11 96.52 150.00
N GLN A 27 -100.13 96.65 150.85
CA GLN A 27 -101.51 96.93 150.44
C GLN A 27 -101.63 98.30 149.78
N SER A 28 -100.97 99.35 150.29
CA SER A 28 -100.99 100.67 149.65
C SER A 28 -100.33 100.65 148.27
N ARG A 29 -99.35 99.75 148.05
CA ARG A 29 -98.78 99.48 146.72
C ARG A 29 -99.67 98.60 145.83
N PHE A 30 -100.34 97.58 146.39
CA PHE A 30 -101.17 96.61 145.63
C PHE A 30 -102.59 97.10 145.31
N LEU A 31 -103.21 97.83 146.22
CA LEU A 31 -104.56 98.40 146.04
C LEU A 31 -104.54 99.61 145.11
N ASN A 32 -103.43 100.36 145.09
CA ASN A 32 -103.28 101.48 144.19
C ASN A 32 -102.91 100.98 142.79
N VAL A 33 -103.92 100.83 141.94
CA VAL A 33 -103.80 100.25 140.60
C VAL A 33 -102.76 100.98 139.75
N ARG A 34 -102.59 102.29 139.92
CA ARG A 34 -101.68 103.09 139.09
C ARG A 34 -100.21 102.84 139.43
N THR A 35 -99.85 102.69 140.71
CA THR A 35 -98.48 102.30 141.10
C THR A 35 -98.22 100.82 140.81
N ARG A 36 -99.25 99.96 140.89
CA ARG A 36 -99.14 98.53 140.52
C ARG A 36 -98.88 98.30 139.04
N VAL A 37 -99.47 99.14 138.17
CA VAL A 37 -99.37 98.96 136.71
C VAL A 37 -98.24 99.83 136.12
N MET A 38 -97.96 101.04 136.65
CA MET A 38 -97.03 102.00 136.05
C MET A 38 -96.15 102.77 137.07
N GLY A 39 -95.88 102.22 138.24
CA GLY A 39 -94.94 102.84 139.18
C GLY A 39 -93.49 102.69 138.70
N VAL A 40 -92.85 103.78 138.28
CA VAL A 40 -91.45 103.80 137.82
C VAL A 40 -90.73 104.99 138.46
N ASP A 41 -89.52 104.75 138.96
CA ASP A 41 -88.64 105.76 139.55
C ASP A 41 -87.84 106.48 138.43
N VAL A 42 -88.33 107.65 138.01
CA VAL A 42 -87.81 108.41 136.87
C VAL A 42 -86.45 109.02 137.18
N GLU A 43 -86.20 109.41 138.43
CA GLU A 43 -84.93 110.03 138.84
C GLU A 43 -83.79 109.02 138.76
N ALA A 44 -84.00 107.81 139.28
CA ALA A 44 -83.03 106.71 139.20
C ALA A 44 -82.72 106.32 137.73
N LEU A 45 -83.74 106.30 136.85
CA LEU A 45 -83.54 105.99 135.43
C LEU A 45 -82.74 107.08 134.71
N ASN A 46 -82.96 108.36 135.03
CA ASN A 46 -82.20 109.46 134.43
C ASN A 46 -80.72 109.39 134.82
N SER A 47 -80.40 109.12 136.08
CA SER A 47 -79.02 108.90 136.52
C SER A 47 -78.37 107.71 135.82
N GLN A 48 -79.09 106.60 135.63
CA GLN A 48 -78.60 105.45 134.87
C GLN A 48 -78.31 105.77 133.40
N VAL A 49 -79.12 106.61 132.76
CA VAL A 49 -78.89 107.04 131.37
C VAL A 49 -77.64 107.91 131.25
N GLU A 50 -77.40 108.83 132.19
CA GLU A 50 -76.19 109.66 132.17
C GLU A 50 -74.92 108.86 132.41
N GLU A 51 -74.94 107.93 133.37
CA GLU A 51 -73.81 107.03 133.61
C GLU A 51 -73.51 106.19 132.36
N ARG A 52 -74.55 105.65 131.70
CA ARG A 52 -74.40 104.90 130.45
C ARG A 52 -73.81 105.77 129.33
N LYS A 53 -74.24 107.02 129.18
CA LYS A 53 -73.67 107.95 128.18
C LYS A 53 -72.20 108.23 128.43
N LEU A 54 -71.80 108.42 129.69
CA LEU A 54 -70.39 108.59 130.07
C LEU A 54 -69.58 107.34 129.76
N GLN A 55 -70.09 106.15 130.10
CA GLN A 55 -69.45 104.89 129.75
C GLN A 55 -69.28 104.74 128.23
N GLU A 56 -70.33 104.96 127.45
CA GLU A 56 -70.30 104.89 125.98
C GLU A 56 -69.28 105.89 125.38
N ALA A 57 -69.20 107.11 125.89
CA ALA A 57 -68.21 108.10 125.43
C ALA A 57 -66.77 107.68 125.75
N THR A 58 -66.51 107.14 126.94
CA THR A 58 -65.18 106.62 127.29
C THR A 58 -64.78 105.41 126.45
N GLU A 59 -65.73 104.52 126.12
CA GLU A 59 -65.48 103.40 125.22
C GLU A 59 -65.21 103.87 123.78
N GLN A 60 -65.95 104.86 123.28
CA GLN A 60 -65.70 105.43 121.95
C GLN A 60 -64.31 106.06 121.85
N SER A 61 -63.89 106.81 122.88
CA SER A 61 -62.54 107.39 122.94
C SER A 61 -61.45 106.31 122.96
N LYS A 62 -61.63 105.25 123.76
CA LYS A 62 -60.73 104.09 123.76
C LYS A 62 -60.66 103.40 122.39
N LYS A 63 -61.82 103.14 121.76
CA LYS A 63 -61.90 102.53 120.43
C LYS A 63 -61.21 103.39 119.37
N ALA A 64 -61.36 104.72 119.42
CA ALA A 64 -60.68 105.63 118.51
C ALA A 64 -59.15 105.57 118.68
N ALA A 65 -58.65 105.55 119.93
CA ALA A 65 -57.22 105.41 120.21
C ALA A 65 -56.65 104.06 119.74
N TYR A 66 -57.39 102.96 119.93
CA TYR A 66 -57.00 101.66 119.39
C TYR A 66 -57.00 101.65 117.86
N GLY A 67 -57.98 102.30 117.22
CA GLY A 67 -58.02 102.46 115.76
C GLY A 67 -56.81 103.21 115.22
N THR A 68 -56.39 104.31 115.87
CA THR A 68 -55.18 105.05 115.47
C THR A 68 -53.91 104.21 115.63
N ASN A 69 -53.80 103.43 116.70
CA ASN A 69 -52.67 102.53 116.92
C ASN A 69 -52.63 101.41 115.86
N GLN A 70 -53.80 100.85 115.50
CA GLN A 70 -53.90 99.83 114.46
C GLN A 70 -53.41 100.35 113.11
N VAL A 71 -53.81 101.55 112.71
CA VAL A 71 -53.32 102.18 111.46
C VAL A 71 -51.81 102.36 111.49
N GLN A 72 -51.22 102.76 112.63
CA GLN A 72 -49.76 102.87 112.76
C GLN A 72 -49.07 101.51 112.62
N TYR A 73 -49.60 100.45 113.27
CA TYR A 73 -49.05 99.10 113.15
C TYR A 73 -49.19 98.53 111.74
N ASP A 74 -50.29 98.80 111.04
CA ASP A 74 -50.50 98.36 109.66
C ASP A 74 -49.48 99.00 108.69
N VAL A 75 -49.16 100.29 108.88
CA VAL A 75 -48.12 100.97 108.10
C VAL A 75 -46.74 100.35 108.33
N VAL A 76 -46.41 100.03 109.59
CA VAL A 76 -45.14 99.35 109.93
C VAL A 76 -45.08 97.95 109.31
N ALA A 77 -46.18 97.19 109.36
CA ALA A 77 -46.27 95.86 108.75
C ALA A 77 -46.03 95.92 107.24
N GLN A 78 -46.67 96.87 106.53
CA GLN A 78 -46.46 97.05 105.09
C GLN A 78 -45.02 97.43 104.74
N MET A 79 -44.34 98.23 105.58
CA MET A 79 -42.93 98.56 105.37
C MET A 79 -42.03 97.34 105.52
N LEU A 80 -42.24 96.53 106.57
CA LEU A 80 -41.47 95.31 106.79
C LEU A 80 -41.69 94.27 105.68
N GLU A 81 -42.92 94.15 105.18
CA GLU A 81 -43.24 93.26 104.06
C GLU A 81 -42.52 93.70 102.78
N LYS A 82 -42.51 95.02 102.48
CA LYS A 82 -41.74 95.57 101.34
C LYS A 82 -40.24 95.29 101.47
N GLU A 83 -39.66 95.50 102.66
CA GLU A 83 -38.25 95.18 102.88
C GLU A 83 -37.95 93.69 102.70
N GLN A 84 -38.80 92.81 103.23
CA GLN A 84 -38.65 91.36 103.06
C GLN A 84 -38.76 90.97 101.58
N ALA A 85 -39.72 91.52 100.84
CA ALA A 85 -39.89 91.30 99.41
C ALA A 85 -38.67 91.79 98.60
N GLU A 86 -38.07 92.91 98.98
CA GLU A 86 -36.81 93.36 98.35
C GLU A 86 -35.64 92.43 98.66
N ARG A 87 -35.51 91.97 99.91
CA ARG A 87 -34.44 91.03 100.31
C ARG A 87 -34.57 89.71 99.58
N THR A 88 -35.77 89.14 99.49
CA THR A 88 -36.03 87.91 98.72
C THR A 88 -35.73 88.11 97.24
N ARG A 89 -36.12 89.25 96.66
CA ARG A 89 -35.79 89.59 95.25
C ARG A 89 -34.29 89.70 95.01
N ARG A 90 -33.55 90.38 95.91
CA ARG A 90 -32.08 90.50 95.81
C ARG A 90 -31.41 89.13 95.94
N LEU A 91 -31.89 88.28 96.85
CA LEU A 91 -31.36 86.93 97.04
C LEU A 91 -31.65 86.05 95.81
N ALA A 92 -32.87 86.09 95.27
CA ALA A 92 -33.25 85.35 94.08
C ALA A 92 -32.38 85.75 92.87
N LYS A 93 -32.12 87.06 92.68
CA LYS A 93 -31.20 87.55 91.65
C LYS A 93 -29.79 86.97 91.82
N LYS A 94 -29.22 87.03 93.03
CA LYS A 94 -27.87 86.47 93.28
C LYS A 94 -27.80 84.96 93.05
N VAL A 95 -28.83 84.21 93.43
CA VAL A 95 -28.92 82.77 93.17
C VAL A 95 -28.98 82.50 91.67
N GLN A 96 -29.77 83.29 90.94
CA GLN A 96 -29.88 83.16 89.49
C GLN A 96 -28.56 83.50 88.78
N GLU A 97 -27.90 84.59 89.16
CA GLU A 97 -26.56 84.96 88.66
C GLU A 97 -25.54 83.86 88.93
N PHE A 98 -25.56 83.25 90.12
CA PHE A 98 -24.68 82.13 90.46
C PHE A 98 -24.95 80.89 89.60
N ARG A 99 -26.23 80.55 89.40
CA ARG A 99 -26.65 79.45 88.51
C ARG A 99 -26.15 79.69 87.09
N GLU A 100 -26.34 80.90 86.59
CA GLU A 100 -25.94 81.31 85.25
C GLU A 100 -24.43 81.36 85.06
N GLN A 101 -23.63 81.70 86.07
CA GLN A 101 -22.18 81.77 85.92
C GLN A 101 -21.49 80.42 86.17
N LYS A 102 -21.87 79.73 87.25
CA LYS A 102 -21.11 78.59 87.78
C LYS A 102 -21.76 77.24 87.51
N GLN A 103 -23.09 77.18 87.32
CA GLN A 103 -23.82 75.93 87.10
C GLN A 103 -24.28 75.74 85.65
N GLN A 104 -23.65 76.44 84.70
CA GLN A 104 -23.90 76.18 83.28
C GLN A 104 -23.58 74.73 82.95
N LEU A 105 -24.40 74.12 82.10
CA LEU A 105 -24.16 72.78 81.58
C LEU A 105 -22.76 72.68 81.00
N LYS A 106 -22.30 73.74 80.29
CA LYS A 106 -20.98 73.92 79.65
C LYS A 106 -19.75 73.80 80.56
N ASN A 107 -19.91 73.80 81.88
CA ASN A 107 -18.78 73.72 82.82
C ASN A 107 -18.70 72.37 83.56
N ARG A 108 -19.49 71.35 83.18
CA ARG A 108 -19.41 70.00 83.77
C ARG A 108 -18.30 69.17 83.12
N SER A 109 -17.56 68.40 83.93
CA SER A 109 -16.49 67.52 83.43
C SER A 109 -16.99 66.39 82.51
N GLU A 110 -18.27 66.02 82.61
CA GLU A 110 -18.88 64.93 81.82
C GLU A 110 -19.55 65.42 80.52
N LEU A 111 -19.39 66.69 80.14
CA LEU A 111 -20.05 67.23 78.95
C LEU A 111 -19.75 66.47 77.68
N ASP A 112 -18.50 66.03 77.52
CA ASP A 112 -18.08 65.31 76.33
C ASP A 112 -18.85 64.00 76.17
N LEU A 113 -19.34 63.41 77.27
CA LEU A 113 -20.20 62.21 77.22
C LEU A 113 -21.66 62.53 76.92
N TRP A 114 -22.18 63.66 77.43
CA TRP A 114 -23.59 64.05 77.35
C TRP A 114 -23.92 65.04 76.21
N ASP A 115 -22.94 65.43 75.40
CA ASP A 115 -23.15 66.35 74.28
C ASP A 115 -24.04 65.69 73.21
N PRO A 116 -25.23 66.24 72.90
CA PRO A 116 -26.10 65.70 71.85
C PRO A 116 -25.43 65.71 70.47
N ASN A 117 -24.40 66.55 70.27
CA ASN A 117 -23.63 66.62 69.03
C ASN A 117 -22.36 65.76 69.04
N ARG A 118 -22.16 64.92 70.06
CA ARG A 118 -20.98 64.05 70.19
C ARG A 118 -20.72 63.22 68.93
N LEU A 119 -21.75 62.56 68.40
CA LEU A 119 -21.66 61.77 67.18
C LEU A 119 -21.28 62.58 65.92
N TRP A 120 -21.55 63.89 65.92
CA TRP A 120 -21.20 64.79 64.83
C TRP A 120 -19.78 65.36 64.95
N LYS A 121 -19.23 65.39 66.18
CA LYS A 121 -17.86 65.85 66.48
C LYS A 121 -16.84 64.72 66.43
N GLU A 122 -17.28 63.47 66.62
CA GLU A 122 -16.45 62.28 66.46
C GLU A 122 -16.06 62.11 64.99
N PHE A 123 -14.77 61.91 64.73
CA PHE A 123 -14.30 61.52 63.40
C PHE A 123 -14.70 60.06 63.14
N PRO A 124 -15.06 59.70 61.90
CA PRO A 124 -15.19 58.29 61.53
C PRO A 124 -13.93 57.53 61.96
N PRO A 125 -14.05 56.37 62.64
CA PRO A 125 -12.89 55.60 63.10
C PRO A 125 -11.92 55.26 61.97
N HIS A 126 -12.44 55.14 60.75
CA HIS A 126 -11.67 54.92 59.52
C HIS A 126 -12.13 55.91 58.45
N LEU A 127 -11.23 56.78 57.97
CA LEU A 127 -11.51 57.82 56.97
C LEU A 127 -11.05 57.43 55.56
N SER A 128 -9.97 56.65 55.44
CA SER A 128 -9.38 56.25 54.16
C SER A 128 -8.46 55.05 54.37
N ASN A 129 -8.28 54.24 53.32
CA ASN A 129 -7.48 53.00 53.35
C ASN A 129 -6.00 53.22 53.68
N ASN A 130 -5.52 54.47 53.61
CA ASN A 130 -4.15 54.87 53.95
C ASN A 130 -4.12 55.77 55.20
N ASP A 131 -4.88 55.43 56.24
CA ASP A 131 -4.84 56.16 57.50
C ASP A 131 -3.62 55.72 58.35
N PRO A 132 -2.61 56.59 58.56
CA PRO A 132 -1.40 56.24 59.31
C PRO A 132 -1.66 55.93 60.79
N TYR A 133 -2.84 56.25 61.33
CA TYR A 133 -3.19 56.01 62.74
C TYR A 133 -3.79 54.61 63.00
N CYS A 134 -4.16 53.86 61.96
CA CYS A 134 -4.78 52.54 62.09
C CYS A 134 -3.76 51.40 61.95
N GLY A 135 -3.13 51.01 63.07
CA GLY A 135 -2.23 49.84 63.12
C GLY A 135 -2.96 48.48 63.18
N PRO A 136 -2.25 47.35 63.09
CA PRO A 136 -2.85 46.00 63.09
C PRO A 136 -3.64 45.66 64.37
N ALA A 137 -3.33 46.30 65.51
CA ALA A 137 -4.05 46.11 66.77
C ALA A 137 -5.44 46.77 66.78
N SER A 138 -5.70 47.74 65.90
CA SER A 138 -6.99 48.44 65.83
C SER A 138 -8.13 47.56 65.29
N LEU A 139 -7.79 46.47 64.56
CA LEU A 139 -8.73 45.58 63.87
C LEU A 139 -9.68 46.29 62.89
N GLN A 140 -9.36 47.52 62.47
CA GLN A 140 -10.16 48.29 61.51
C GLN A 140 -9.72 48.07 60.05
N TYR A 141 -8.53 47.52 59.83
CA TYR A 141 -7.98 47.21 58.51
C TYR A 141 -7.38 45.79 58.51
N PHE A 142 -7.73 44.99 57.52
CA PHE A 142 -7.22 43.63 57.35
C PHE A 142 -6.52 43.49 55.99
N SER A 143 -5.28 42.96 55.98
CA SER A 143 -4.51 42.75 54.75
C SER A 143 -5.11 41.71 53.80
N GLY A 144 -6.06 40.88 54.27
CA GLY A 144 -6.80 39.94 53.43
C GLY A 144 -7.95 40.59 52.65
N GLU A 145 -8.34 41.82 52.97
CA GLU A 145 -9.39 42.55 52.25
C GLU A 145 -8.80 43.16 50.97
N ASP A 146 -8.91 42.41 49.87
CA ASP A 146 -8.46 42.88 48.57
C ASP A 146 -9.53 43.77 47.89
N LEU A 147 -9.39 45.08 48.10
CA LEU A 147 -10.22 46.09 47.45
C LEU A 147 -10.02 46.13 45.92
N ASN A 148 -8.86 45.68 45.43
CA ASN A 148 -8.51 45.62 44.02
C ASN A 148 -8.84 44.27 43.38
N ARG A 149 -9.52 43.36 44.10
CA ARG A 149 -9.88 42.04 43.57
C ARG A 149 -10.60 42.13 42.22
N SER A 150 -11.48 43.12 42.07
CA SER A 150 -12.22 43.34 40.83
C SER A 150 -11.32 43.73 39.64
N THR A 151 -10.29 44.56 39.87
CA THR A 151 -9.34 44.96 38.83
C THR A 151 -8.37 43.82 38.51
N HIS A 152 -7.91 43.08 39.51
CA HIS A 152 -7.11 41.87 39.33
C HIS A 152 -7.85 40.81 38.50
N LEU A 153 -9.13 40.55 38.79
CA LEU A 153 -9.94 39.62 38.01
C LEU A 153 -10.13 40.07 36.57
N ARG A 154 -10.35 41.38 36.32
CA ARG A 154 -10.42 41.93 34.95
C ARG A 154 -9.13 41.72 34.19
N MET A 155 -7.98 42.04 34.79
CA MET A 155 -6.67 41.83 34.16
C MET A 155 -6.41 40.35 33.85
N GLN A 156 -6.76 39.45 34.77
CA GLN A 156 -6.66 38.00 34.53
C GLN A 156 -7.55 37.57 33.37
N GLN A 157 -8.81 38.02 33.33
CA GLN A 157 -9.73 37.72 32.23
C GLN A 157 -9.22 38.24 30.87
N GLU A 158 -8.64 39.44 30.83
CA GLU A 158 -8.05 40.00 29.63
C GLU A 158 -6.82 39.20 29.16
N GLN A 159 -5.96 38.79 30.10
CA GLN A 159 -4.82 37.92 29.80
C GLN A 159 -5.27 36.56 29.26
N PHE A 160 -6.28 35.95 29.90
CA PHE A 160 -6.86 34.70 29.43
C PHE A 160 -7.45 34.84 28.03
N ARG A 161 -8.26 35.89 27.79
CA ARG A 161 -8.84 36.16 26.48
C ARG A 161 -7.76 36.30 25.42
N TYR A 162 -6.74 37.12 25.68
CA TYR A 162 -5.63 37.33 24.76
C TYR A 162 -4.87 36.03 24.45
N SER A 163 -4.61 35.19 25.46
CA SER A 163 -3.95 33.91 25.27
C SER A 163 -4.78 32.93 24.41
N LEU A 164 -6.10 32.90 24.61
CA LEU A 164 -7.02 32.06 23.84
C LEU A 164 -7.14 32.54 22.40
N GLU A 165 -7.23 33.86 22.19
CA GLU A 165 -7.25 34.46 20.85
C GLU A 165 -5.97 34.12 20.07
N ARG A 166 -4.81 34.23 20.73
CA ARG A 166 -3.53 33.84 20.13
C ARG A 166 -3.50 32.35 19.76
N GLN A 167 -3.91 31.46 20.67
CA GLN A 167 -3.96 30.02 20.39
C GLN A 167 -4.90 29.69 19.22
N LEU A 168 -6.04 30.37 19.13
CA LEU A 168 -6.98 30.18 18.04
C LEU A 168 -6.39 30.63 16.69
N GLN A 169 -5.68 31.77 16.67
CA GLN A 169 -4.96 32.25 15.48
C GLN A 169 -3.85 31.27 15.07
N GLU A 170 -3.04 30.79 16.01
CA GLU A 170 -1.99 29.80 15.74
C GLU A 170 -2.57 28.50 15.17
N GLN A 171 -3.69 28.01 15.72
CA GLN A 171 -4.36 26.82 15.20
C GLN A 171 -4.94 27.06 13.79
N GLN A 172 -5.52 28.23 13.54
CA GLN A 172 -6.02 28.58 12.20
C GLN A 172 -4.87 28.64 11.19
N GLN A 173 -3.77 29.28 11.55
CA GLN A 173 -2.59 29.36 10.70
C GLN A 173 -2.01 27.97 10.42
N ALA A 174 -1.84 27.14 11.45
CA ALA A 174 -1.36 25.76 11.28
C ALA A 174 -2.28 24.91 10.39
N ARG A 175 -3.61 25.11 10.45
CA ARG A 175 -4.56 24.45 9.54
C ARG A 175 -4.40 24.92 8.10
N ILE A 176 -4.21 26.22 7.89
CA ILE A 176 -3.97 26.78 6.55
C ILE A 176 -2.66 26.23 5.99
N ASP A 177 -1.58 26.26 6.78
CA ASP A 177 -0.27 25.75 6.37
C ASP A 177 -0.33 24.25 6.06
N TYR A 178 -1.03 23.47 6.89
CA TYR A 178 -1.28 22.05 6.64
C TYR A 178 -2.04 21.82 5.32
N ASN A 179 -3.14 22.53 5.09
CA ASN A 179 -3.93 22.40 3.86
C ASN A 179 -3.12 22.82 2.62
N CYS A 180 -2.30 23.87 2.72
CA CYS A 180 -1.40 24.31 1.66
C CYS A 180 -0.35 23.24 1.34
N ALA A 181 0.28 22.66 2.37
CA ALA A 181 1.26 21.59 2.22
C ALA A 181 0.64 20.33 1.62
N ASP A 182 -0.58 19.95 2.05
CA ASP A 182 -1.31 18.80 1.53
C ASP A 182 -1.70 19.00 0.06
N MET A 183 -2.20 20.19 -0.29
CA MET A 183 -2.49 20.55 -1.68
C MET A 183 -1.23 20.45 -2.57
N LEU A 184 -0.10 20.97 -2.10
CA LEU A 184 1.17 20.91 -2.83
C LEU A 184 1.65 19.46 -2.99
N ASN A 185 1.51 18.64 -1.95
CA ASN A 185 1.85 17.22 -2.00
C ASN A 185 0.96 16.47 -3.01
N ASN A 186 -0.34 16.73 -2.99
CA ASN A 186 -1.29 16.16 -3.96
C ASN A 186 -0.94 16.57 -5.39
N GLN A 187 -0.58 17.82 -5.65
CA GLN A 187 -0.10 18.27 -6.97
C GLN A 187 1.18 17.55 -7.38
N LEU A 188 2.14 17.38 -6.47
CA LEU A 188 3.38 16.66 -6.72
C LEU A 188 3.11 15.19 -7.08
N ARG A 189 2.21 14.52 -6.35
CA ARG A 189 1.81 13.13 -6.63
C ARG A 189 1.19 12.99 -8.01
N LEU A 190 0.25 13.88 -8.35
CA LEU A 190 -0.35 13.90 -9.69
C LEU A 190 0.70 14.11 -10.80
N ALA A 191 1.66 15.02 -10.60
CA ALA A 191 2.74 15.24 -11.55
C ALA A 191 3.64 14.00 -11.70
N MET A 192 3.94 13.32 -10.59
CA MET A 192 4.70 12.07 -10.61
C MET A 192 3.94 10.96 -11.35
N ASP A 193 2.65 10.78 -11.08
CA ASP A 193 1.80 9.78 -11.73
C ASP A 193 1.68 10.05 -13.24
N MET A 194 1.51 11.31 -13.64
CA MET A 194 1.51 11.71 -15.05
C MET A 194 2.84 11.37 -15.73
N ARG A 195 3.97 11.65 -15.07
CA ARG A 195 5.29 11.33 -15.60
C ARG A 195 5.51 9.82 -15.68
N ALA A 196 5.07 9.05 -14.69
CA ALA A 196 5.14 7.59 -14.71
C ALA A 196 4.31 7.01 -15.87
N ALA A 197 3.10 7.51 -16.09
CA ALA A 197 2.26 7.10 -17.21
C ALA A 197 2.89 7.44 -18.58
N GLN A 198 3.54 8.60 -18.71
CA GLN A 198 4.28 8.96 -19.92
C GLN A 198 5.46 8.01 -20.16
N MET A 199 6.24 7.70 -19.11
CA MET A 199 7.36 6.76 -19.20
C MET A 199 6.91 5.35 -19.58
N ALA A 200 5.82 4.86 -19.00
CA ALA A 200 5.26 3.54 -19.34
C ALA A 200 4.83 3.47 -20.81
N LYS A 201 4.16 4.51 -21.34
CA LYS A 201 3.78 4.58 -22.76
C LYS A 201 5.00 4.59 -23.68
N LEU A 202 6.05 5.33 -23.30
CA LEU A 202 7.30 5.36 -24.07
C LEU A 202 7.98 3.99 -24.06
N GLU A 203 8.08 3.34 -22.90
CA GLU A 203 8.65 2.00 -22.77
C GLU A 203 7.88 0.97 -23.62
N GLU A 204 6.55 0.97 -23.56
CA GLU A 204 5.70 0.12 -24.41
C GLU A 204 5.97 0.36 -25.89
N SER A 205 6.06 1.63 -26.31
CA SER A 205 6.35 1.99 -27.70
C SER A 205 7.74 1.50 -28.14
N CYS A 206 8.77 1.63 -27.29
CA CYS A 206 10.11 1.14 -27.53
C CYS A 206 10.13 -0.39 -27.61
N ARG A 207 9.42 -1.08 -26.72
CA ARG A 207 9.31 -2.54 -26.71
C ARG A 207 8.65 -3.04 -27.99
N MET A 208 7.57 -2.41 -28.43
CA MET A 208 6.89 -2.74 -29.69
C MET A 208 7.79 -2.50 -30.91
N ALA A 209 8.55 -1.40 -30.95
CA ALA A 209 9.50 -1.12 -32.01
C ALA A 209 10.67 -2.14 -32.02
N MET A 210 11.18 -2.52 -30.86
CA MET A 210 12.23 -3.54 -30.75
C MET A 210 11.73 -4.92 -31.20
N MET A 211 10.52 -5.31 -30.78
CA MET A 211 9.91 -6.57 -31.21
C MET A 211 9.66 -6.60 -32.72
N SER A 212 9.19 -5.51 -33.32
CA SER A 212 8.96 -5.43 -34.76
C SER A 212 10.29 -5.48 -35.55
N ALA A 213 11.32 -4.76 -35.09
CA ALA A 213 12.66 -4.82 -35.67
C ALA A 213 13.26 -6.23 -35.58
N MET A 214 13.14 -6.90 -34.44
CA MET A 214 13.60 -8.28 -34.24
C MET A 214 12.82 -9.27 -35.13
N ALA A 215 11.50 -9.12 -35.23
CA ALA A 215 10.69 -9.95 -36.12
C ALA A 215 11.10 -9.78 -37.59
N ASN A 216 11.40 -8.55 -38.02
CA ASN A 216 11.89 -8.28 -39.38
C ASN A 216 13.29 -8.86 -39.61
N ALA A 217 14.20 -8.74 -38.65
CA ALA A 217 15.53 -9.36 -38.72
C ALA A 217 15.44 -10.89 -38.80
N ASN A 218 14.59 -11.51 -37.98
CA ASN A 218 14.37 -12.96 -38.02
C ASN A 218 13.79 -13.40 -39.37
N LYS A 219 12.82 -12.66 -39.93
CA LYS A 219 12.30 -12.93 -41.28
C LYS A 219 13.40 -12.86 -42.35
N PHE A 220 14.27 -11.84 -42.27
CA PHE A 220 15.39 -11.69 -43.19
C PHE A 220 16.39 -12.85 -43.05
N GLN A 221 16.75 -13.23 -41.83
CA GLN A 221 17.63 -14.38 -41.57
C GLN A 221 17.05 -15.69 -42.11
N VAL A 222 15.75 -15.94 -41.91
CA VAL A 222 15.08 -17.13 -42.47
C VAL A 222 15.12 -17.12 -43.99
N ALA A 223 14.89 -15.96 -44.62
CA ALA A 223 14.97 -15.82 -46.07
C ALA A 223 16.41 -16.06 -46.59
N GLU A 224 17.43 -15.52 -45.94
CA GLU A 224 18.83 -15.77 -46.29
C GLU A 224 19.22 -17.24 -46.17
N VAL A 225 18.80 -17.90 -45.08
CA VAL A 225 19.06 -19.34 -44.88
C VAL A 225 18.36 -20.15 -45.97
N ALA A 226 17.11 -19.82 -46.33
CA ALA A 226 16.37 -20.49 -47.38
C ALA A 226 16.99 -20.27 -48.79
N GLU A 227 17.52 -19.08 -49.07
CA GLU A 227 18.30 -18.83 -50.30
C GLU A 227 19.61 -19.62 -50.32
N ARG A 228 20.34 -19.66 -49.19
CA ARG A 228 21.57 -20.43 -49.07
C ARG A 228 21.33 -21.91 -49.32
N GLN A 229 20.32 -22.50 -48.67
CA GLN A 229 19.95 -23.90 -48.87
C GLN A 229 19.56 -24.19 -50.32
N ARG A 230 18.84 -23.27 -50.99
CA ARG A 230 18.52 -23.40 -52.41
C ARG A 230 19.78 -23.42 -53.28
N ARG A 231 20.74 -22.53 -53.02
CA ARG A 231 22.03 -22.50 -53.73
C ARG A 231 22.84 -23.75 -53.47
N GLU A 232 22.95 -24.19 -52.22
CA GLU A 232 23.64 -25.42 -51.85
C GLU A 232 23.03 -26.64 -52.56
N HIS A 233 21.71 -26.72 -52.59
CA HIS A 233 21.00 -27.77 -53.31
C HIS A 233 21.26 -27.73 -54.82
N GLN A 234 21.26 -26.53 -55.44
CA GLN A 234 21.62 -26.37 -56.86
C GLN A 234 23.07 -26.80 -57.12
N CYS A 235 24.03 -26.32 -56.33
CA CYS A 235 25.43 -26.72 -56.46
C CYS A 235 25.61 -28.22 -56.26
N GLN A 236 24.86 -28.83 -55.35
CA GLN A 236 24.92 -30.28 -55.14
C GLN A 236 24.32 -31.05 -56.33
N GLN A 237 23.22 -30.57 -56.92
CA GLN A 237 22.68 -31.13 -58.15
C GLN A 237 23.68 -31.02 -59.32
N GLU A 238 24.32 -29.87 -59.48
CA GLU A 238 25.36 -29.65 -60.50
C GLU A 238 26.56 -30.57 -60.28
N ALA A 239 27.04 -30.70 -59.03
CA ALA A 239 28.12 -31.61 -58.68
C ALA A 239 27.75 -33.07 -58.96
N ASN A 240 26.54 -33.49 -58.60
CA ASN A 240 26.05 -34.85 -58.89
C ASN A 240 25.96 -35.11 -60.40
N LEU A 241 25.46 -34.14 -61.18
CA LEU A 241 25.42 -34.26 -62.64
C LEU A 241 26.82 -34.34 -63.25
N MET A 242 27.75 -33.53 -62.76
CA MET A 242 29.15 -33.56 -63.19
C MET A 242 29.81 -34.89 -62.83
N GLU A 243 29.55 -35.44 -61.64
CA GLU A 243 30.02 -36.76 -61.24
C GLU A 243 29.47 -37.85 -62.17
N ILE A 244 28.16 -37.84 -62.45
CA ILE A 244 27.54 -38.78 -63.39
C ILE A 244 28.18 -38.67 -64.77
N GLN A 245 28.37 -37.44 -65.28
CA GLN A 245 29.02 -37.22 -66.57
C GLN A 245 30.46 -37.73 -66.58
N ASN A 246 31.23 -37.44 -65.52
CA ASN A 246 32.61 -37.92 -65.37
C ASN A 246 32.68 -39.45 -65.30
N GLN A 247 31.73 -40.09 -64.62
CA GLN A 247 31.64 -41.55 -64.60
C GLN A 247 31.31 -42.10 -65.99
N ILE A 248 30.31 -41.55 -66.67
CA ILE A 248 29.92 -41.97 -68.02
C ILE A 248 31.06 -41.81 -69.02
N THR A 249 31.83 -40.73 -68.95
CA THR A 249 32.98 -40.47 -69.83
C THR A 249 34.27 -41.14 -69.35
N SER A 250 34.26 -41.75 -68.16
CA SER A 250 35.45 -42.40 -67.61
C SER A 250 35.91 -43.55 -68.51
N ASP A 251 37.22 -43.74 -68.53
CA ASP A 251 37.90 -44.80 -69.26
C ASP A 251 37.47 -46.22 -68.82
N LEU A 252 36.94 -46.35 -67.60
CA LEU A 252 36.42 -47.60 -67.07
C LEU A 252 35.07 -47.96 -67.71
N LEU A 253 34.07 -47.06 -67.67
CA LEU A 253 32.72 -47.33 -68.21
C LEU A 253 32.65 -47.29 -69.73
N THR A 254 33.47 -46.44 -70.38
CA THR A 254 33.57 -46.40 -71.85
C THR A 254 34.39 -47.54 -72.44
N GLU A 255 35.00 -48.35 -71.58
CA GLU A 255 35.96 -49.40 -71.93
C GLU A 255 37.04 -48.95 -72.94
N ASN A 256 37.48 -47.70 -72.86
CA ASN A 256 38.43 -47.12 -73.80
C ASN A 256 39.68 -48.00 -74.02
N PRO A 257 39.99 -48.44 -75.27
CA PRO A 257 41.14 -49.28 -75.57
C PRO A 257 42.48 -48.51 -75.55
N GLN A 258 42.45 -47.18 -75.61
CA GLN A 258 43.66 -46.34 -75.59
C GLN A 258 44.41 -46.41 -74.25
N VAL A 259 43.71 -46.72 -73.15
CA VAL A 259 44.27 -46.91 -71.81
C VAL A 259 45.27 -48.07 -71.76
N ALA A 260 45.16 -49.02 -72.69
CA ALA A 260 46.07 -50.14 -72.79
C ALA A 260 47.45 -49.77 -73.38
N GLN A 261 47.59 -48.59 -73.99
CA GLN A 261 48.85 -48.13 -74.58
C GLN A 261 49.83 -47.71 -73.48
N ASN A 262 51.08 -48.17 -73.59
CA ASN A 262 52.12 -47.77 -72.65
C ASN A 262 52.63 -46.36 -73.00
N PRO A 263 52.62 -45.39 -72.07
CA PRO A 263 53.04 -44.01 -72.32
C PRO A 263 54.50 -43.87 -72.77
N VAL A 264 55.38 -44.77 -72.32
CA VAL A 264 56.84 -44.70 -72.57
C VAL A 264 57.23 -45.53 -73.80
N ALA A 265 56.45 -46.57 -74.13
CA ALA A 265 56.76 -47.50 -75.20
C ALA A 265 55.51 -47.80 -76.04
N PRO A 266 55.22 -47.04 -77.11
CA PRO A 266 53.97 -47.18 -77.88
C PRO A 266 53.70 -48.57 -78.46
N HIS A 267 54.77 -49.35 -78.70
CA HIS A 267 54.69 -50.71 -79.21
C HIS A 267 54.37 -51.77 -78.13
N ARG A 268 54.38 -51.39 -76.84
CA ARG A 268 54.05 -52.26 -75.71
C ARG A 268 52.69 -51.91 -75.15
N VAL A 269 51.98 -52.95 -74.74
CA VAL A 269 50.68 -52.85 -74.09
C VAL A 269 50.87 -53.05 -72.59
N LEU A 270 50.13 -52.29 -71.78
CA LEU A 270 50.01 -52.52 -70.34
C LEU A 270 49.21 -53.81 -70.06
N PRO A 271 49.80 -54.86 -69.43
CA PRO A 271 49.16 -56.17 -69.32
C PRO A 271 47.80 -56.15 -68.60
N TYR A 272 47.65 -55.32 -67.57
CA TYR A 272 46.45 -55.25 -66.74
C TYR A 272 45.30 -54.43 -67.37
N CYS A 273 45.57 -53.69 -68.45
CA CYS A 273 44.56 -52.90 -69.17
C CYS A 273 44.23 -53.48 -70.56
N TRP A 274 44.73 -54.66 -70.89
CA TRP A 274 44.55 -55.25 -72.22
C TRP A 274 43.12 -55.77 -72.43
N LYS A 275 42.43 -55.23 -73.44
CA LYS A 275 41.03 -55.55 -73.79
C LYS A 275 40.89 -56.26 -75.14
N GLY A 276 41.95 -56.95 -75.58
CA GLY A 276 41.98 -57.67 -76.86
C GLY A 276 42.53 -56.86 -78.03
N MET A 277 42.62 -57.52 -79.20
CA MET A 277 43.20 -56.95 -80.42
C MET A 277 42.30 -55.88 -81.04
N THR A 278 42.92 -54.84 -81.62
CA THR A 278 42.19 -53.79 -82.34
C THR A 278 41.51 -54.36 -83.60
N PRO A 279 40.38 -53.76 -84.05
CA PRO A 279 39.71 -54.21 -85.27
C PRO A 279 40.65 -54.19 -86.48
N GLU A 280 41.56 -53.21 -86.54
CA GLU A 280 42.60 -53.12 -87.57
C GLU A 280 43.59 -54.28 -87.55
N GLN A 281 44.09 -54.67 -86.35
CA GLN A 281 44.96 -55.84 -86.20
C GLN A 281 44.25 -57.14 -86.61
N ARG A 282 42.99 -57.32 -86.21
CA ARG A 282 42.19 -58.49 -86.61
C ARG A 282 41.95 -58.52 -88.12
N ALA A 283 41.70 -57.36 -88.74
CA ALA A 283 41.57 -57.25 -90.18
C ALA A 283 42.89 -57.58 -90.91
N ALA A 284 44.03 -57.13 -90.38
CA ALA A 284 45.34 -57.48 -90.92
C ALA A 284 45.61 -58.99 -90.87
N ILE A 285 45.29 -59.64 -89.73
CA ILE A 285 45.39 -61.11 -89.60
C ILE A 285 44.51 -61.81 -90.63
N ARG A 286 43.25 -61.38 -90.81
CA ARG A 286 42.34 -61.97 -91.81
C ARG A 286 42.91 -61.84 -93.22
N LYS A 287 43.46 -60.68 -93.59
CA LYS A 287 44.14 -60.49 -94.89
C LYS A 287 45.32 -61.43 -95.08
N VAL A 288 46.15 -61.61 -94.05
CA VAL A 288 47.28 -62.56 -94.10
C VAL A 288 46.78 -64.00 -94.24
N GLN A 289 45.73 -64.39 -93.53
CA GLN A 289 45.12 -65.72 -93.66
C GLN A 289 44.54 -65.96 -95.05
N GLU A 290 43.90 -64.95 -95.65
CA GLU A 290 43.45 -65.00 -97.04
C GLU A 290 44.60 -65.20 -98.02
N ALA A 291 45.69 -64.45 -97.87
CA ALA A 291 46.89 -64.64 -98.67
C ALA A 291 47.47 -66.06 -98.52
N GLN A 292 47.56 -66.58 -97.29
CA GLN A 292 48.02 -67.94 -97.02
C GLN A 292 47.13 -69.01 -97.66
N ARG A 293 45.80 -68.81 -97.69
CA ARG A 293 44.88 -69.73 -98.39
C ARG A 293 45.15 -69.73 -99.88
N HIS A 294 45.31 -68.56 -100.49
CA HIS A 294 45.64 -68.44 -101.92
C HIS A 294 47.00 -69.04 -102.25
N GLU A 295 48.02 -68.83 -101.42
CA GLU A 295 49.35 -69.43 -101.60
C GLU A 295 49.29 -70.95 -101.51
N LYS A 296 48.55 -71.50 -100.54
CA LYS A 296 48.38 -72.95 -100.38
C LYS A 296 47.52 -73.59 -101.49
N GLU A 297 46.57 -72.84 -102.06
CA GLU A 297 45.84 -73.26 -103.27
C GLU A 297 46.76 -73.28 -104.49
N ALA A 298 47.60 -72.26 -104.67
CA ALA A 298 48.57 -72.21 -105.75
C ALA A 298 49.60 -73.36 -105.64
N GLN A 299 50.08 -73.66 -104.42
CA GLN A 299 50.95 -74.83 -104.18
C GLN A 299 50.27 -76.15 -104.57
N ARG A 300 49.01 -76.36 -104.18
CA ARG A 300 48.25 -77.56 -104.57
C ARG A 300 48.06 -77.67 -106.09
N GLN A 301 47.81 -76.55 -106.77
CA GLN A 301 47.70 -76.53 -108.23
C GLN A 301 49.04 -76.86 -108.91
N ALA A 302 50.16 -76.36 -108.37
CA ALA A 302 51.50 -76.68 -108.86
C ALA A 302 51.85 -78.17 -108.64
N GLU A 303 51.53 -78.73 -107.47
CA GLU A 303 51.67 -80.17 -107.18
C GLU A 303 50.83 -81.02 -108.15
N GLN A 304 49.56 -80.67 -108.36
CA GLN A 304 48.70 -81.36 -109.34
C GLN A 304 49.23 -81.27 -110.77
N ALA A 305 49.79 -80.14 -111.17
CA ALA A 305 50.42 -79.98 -112.48
C ALA A 305 51.65 -80.90 -112.62
N MET A 306 52.52 -80.94 -111.60
CA MET A 306 53.68 -81.85 -111.57
C MET A 306 53.26 -83.32 -111.62
N ASP A 307 52.23 -83.72 -110.86
CA ASP A 307 51.68 -85.08 -110.88
C ASP A 307 51.15 -85.42 -112.28
N SER A 308 50.41 -84.51 -112.92
CA SER A 308 49.89 -84.69 -114.30
C SER A 308 50.99 -84.79 -115.36
N GLU A 309 52.10 -84.05 -115.19
CA GLU A 309 53.29 -84.17 -116.04
C GLU A 309 53.96 -85.53 -115.88
N TRP A 310 54.04 -86.03 -114.64
CA TRP A 310 54.56 -87.35 -114.32
C TRP A 310 53.69 -88.47 -114.88
N GLU A 311 52.37 -88.37 -114.76
CA GLU A 311 51.42 -89.29 -115.38
C GLU A 311 51.56 -89.28 -116.91
N SER A 312 51.63 -88.10 -117.53
CA SER A 312 51.85 -87.95 -118.98
C SER A 312 53.19 -88.53 -119.43
N GLN A 313 54.22 -88.45 -118.59
CA GLN A 313 55.52 -89.06 -118.86
C GLN A 313 55.45 -90.59 -118.72
N ALA A 314 54.74 -91.09 -117.71
CA ALA A 314 54.48 -92.52 -117.53
C ALA A 314 53.68 -93.10 -118.71
N GLU A 315 52.66 -92.41 -119.20
CA GLU A 315 51.91 -92.82 -120.40
C GLU A 315 52.80 -92.87 -121.64
N ARG A 316 53.66 -91.85 -121.85
CA ARG A 316 54.63 -91.84 -122.96
C ARG A 316 55.60 -93.03 -122.88
N LEU A 317 56.11 -93.32 -121.69
CA LEU A 317 56.97 -94.49 -121.46
C LEU A 317 56.22 -95.81 -121.67
N ALA A 318 54.96 -95.91 -121.24
CA ALA A 318 54.13 -97.09 -121.44
C ALA A 318 53.83 -97.33 -122.93
N ARG A 319 53.52 -96.28 -123.71
CA ARG A 319 53.35 -96.37 -125.17
C ARG A 319 54.64 -96.81 -125.86
N ALA A 320 55.78 -96.23 -125.50
CA ALA A 320 57.07 -96.65 -126.03
C ALA A 320 57.39 -98.12 -125.69
N ALA A 321 57.05 -98.58 -124.48
CA ALA A 321 57.21 -99.99 -124.09
C ALA A 321 56.28 -100.91 -124.89
N GLN A 322 55.04 -100.50 -125.16
CA GLN A 322 54.11 -101.25 -126.03
C GLN A 322 54.62 -101.35 -127.47
N GLU A 323 55.12 -100.25 -128.06
CA GLU A 323 55.73 -100.25 -129.39
C GLU A 323 56.94 -101.20 -129.46
N LEU A 324 57.79 -101.21 -128.43
CA LEU A 324 58.91 -102.16 -128.34
C LEU A 324 58.42 -103.62 -128.22
N GLU A 325 57.39 -103.88 -127.41
CA GLU A 325 56.77 -105.21 -127.32
C GLU A 325 56.20 -105.68 -128.66
N GLU A 326 55.58 -104.78 -129.43
CA GLU A 326 55.06 -105.07 -130.77
C GLU A 326 56.20 -105.41 -131.74
N GLN A 327 57.28 -104.64 -131.74
CA GLN A 327 58.49 -104.95 -132.52
C GLN A 327 59.09 -106.30 -132.15
N GLU A 328 59.18 -106.63 -130.85
CA GLU A 328 59.63 -107.95 -130.39
C GLU A 328 58.71 -109.07 -130.87
N ARG A 329 57.37 -108.87 -130.85
CA ARG A 329 56.40 -109.84 -131.34
C ARG A 329 56.54 -110.08 -132.84
N GLU A 330 56.76 -109.02 -133.63
CA GLU A 330 57.00 -109.11 -135.07
C GLU A 330 58.28 -109.91 -135.37
N LEU A 331 59.39 -109.56 -134.71
CA LEU A 331 60.65 -110.30 -134.83
C LEU A 331 60.51 -111.76 -134.42
N CYS A 332 59.82 -112.03 -133.31
CA CYS A 332 59.52 -113.40 -132.86
C CYS A 332 58.67 -114.17 -133.88
N ALA A 333 57.71 -113.52 -134.54
CA ALA A 333 56.90 -114.13 -135.59
C ALA A 333 57.74 -114.46 -136.84
N GLU A 334 58.67 -113.59 -137.23
CA GLU A 334 59.64 -113.86 -138.30
C GLU A 334 60.55 -115.04 -137.96
N PHE A 335 61.12 -115.07 -136.74
CA PHE A 335 61.91 -116.20 -136.27
C PHE A 335 61.11 -117.51 -136.25
N ARG A 336 59.84 -117.48 -135.82
CA ARG A 336 58.96 -118.67 -135.87
C ARG A 336 58.68 -119.13 -137.31
N ARG A 337 58.48 -118.21 -138.26
CA ARG A 337 58.35 -118.55 -139.69
C ARG A 337 59.63 -119.20 -140.22
N GLY A 338 60.80 -118.65 -139.89
CA GLY A 338 62.11 -119.22 -140.26
C GLY A 338 62.38 -120.59 -139.63
N LEU A 339 62.05 -120.76 -138.35
CA LEU A 339 62.14 -122.07 -137.67
C LEU A 339 61.16 -123.08 -138.25
N GLY A 340 59.97 -122.66 -138.63
CA GLY A 340 58.97 -123.50 -139.28
C GLY A 340 59.46 -124.07 -140.62
N SER A 341 60.09 -123.25 -141.46
CA SER A 341 60.66 -123.71 -142.73
C SER A 341 61.86 -124.66 -142.52
N PHE A 342 62.71 -124.39 -141.52
CA PHE A 342 63.84 -125.26 -141.16
C PHE A 342 63.37 -126.63 -140.63
N ASN A 343 62.38 -126.66 -139.72
CA ASN A 343 61.83 -127.90 -139.19
C ASN A 343 61.15 -128.77 -140.28
N GLN A 344 60.52 -128.14 -141.28
CA GLN A 344 59.98 -128.88 -142.43
C GLN A 344 61.07 -129.56 -143.27
N GLN A 345 62.25 -128.93 -143.42
CA GLN A 345 63.39 -129.56 -144.09
C GLN A 345 63.92 -130.74 -143.28
N LEU A 346 64.14 -130.54 -141.97
CA LEU A 346 64.62 -131.58 -141.06
C LEU A 346 63.68 -132.80 -141.02
N ALA A 347 62.36 -132.57 -141.02
CA ALA A 347 61.36 -133.63 -141.04
C ALA A 347 61.41 -134.47 -142.33
N LYS A 348 61.70 -133.85 -143.49
CA LYS A 348 61.87 -134.58 -144.76
C LYS A 348 63.12 -135.46 -144.71
N GLU A 349 64.22 -134.95 -144.17
CA GLU A 349 65.48 -135.70 -144.03
C GLU A 349 65.34 -136.90 -143.08
N GLN A 350 64.70 -136.71 -141.91
CA GLN A 350 64.45 -137.81 -140.97
C GLN A 350 63.55 -138.90 -141.57
N LYS A 351 62.51 -138.51 -142.33
CA LYS A 351 61.64 -139.48 -143.01
C LYS A 351 62.40 -140.29 -144.06
N ALA A 352 63.33 -139.66 -144.78
CA ALA A 352 64.21 -140.34 -145.72
C ALA A 352 65.14 -141.34 -145.02
N GLN A 353 65.74 -140.97 -143.88
CA GLN A 353 66.58 -141.86 -143.08
C GLN A 353 65.79 -143.05 -142.50
N HIS A 354 64.57 -142.83 -142.00
CA HIS A 354 63.74 -143.89 -141.43
C HIS A 354 63.32 -144.93 -142.48
N ASN A 355 63.01 -144.48 -143.70
CA ASN A 355 62.72 -145.37 -144.82
C ASN A 355 63.94 -146.25 -145.22
N TYR A 356 65.16 -145.70 -145.12
CA TYR A 356 66.39 -146.43 -145.37
C TYR A 356 66.64 -147.53 -144.32
N LEU A 357 66.48 -147.21 -143.03
CA LEU A 357 66.68 -148.16 -141.93
C LEU A 357 65.71 -149.36 -141.99
N ASN A 358 64.42 -149.10 -142.23
CA ASN A 358 63.38 -150.14 -142.19
C ASN A 358 63.42 -151.11 -143.38
N SER A 359 63.92 -150.68 -144.55
CA SER A 359 63.93 -151.51 -145.75
C SER A 359 65.20 -152.38 -145.88
N ILE A 360 66.35 -151.89 -145.40
CA ILE A 360 67.66 -152.51 -145.65
C ILE A 360 68.24 -153.21 -144.41
N ILE A 361 68.04 -152.66 -143.21
CA ILE A 361 68.74 -153.14 -141.99
C ILE A 361 67.88 -154.08 -141.15
N TYR A 362 66.56 -153.86 -141.09
CA TYR A 362 65.69 -154.59 -140.15
C TYR A 362 65.02 -155.86 -140.70
N THR A 363 65.49 -156.39 -141.84
CA THR A 363 65.00 -157.63 -142.46
C THR A 363 66.04 -158.74 -142.38
N ASN A 364 66.09 -159.43 -141.23
CA ASN A 364 67.00 -160.56 -141.04
C ASN A 364 66.43 -161.85 -141.65
N GLN A 365 67.16 -162.43 -142.62
CA GLN A 365 66.89 -163.78 -143.11
C GLN A 365 67.67 -164.82 -142.26
N PRO A 366 67.07 -165.95 -141.87
CA PRO A 366 67.73 -166.95 -141.04
C PRO A 366 68.94 -167.57 -141.75
N THR A 367 70.08 -167.60 -141.06
CA THR A 367 71.36 -168.14 -141.56
C THR A 367 71.38 -169.67 -141.49
N ALA A 368 72.01 -170.34 -142.47
CA ALA A 368 72.00 -171.80 -142.63
C ALA A 368 72.42 -172.62 -141.39
N GLN A 369 73.16 -172.05 -140.45
CA GLN A 369 73.49 -172.66 -139.14
C GLN A 369 72.25 -172.90 -138.24
N TYR A 370 71.17 -172.14 -138.42
CA TYR A 370 69.92 -172.28 -137.65
C TYR A 370 69.21 -173.62 -137.91
N HIS A 371 69.30 -174.16 -139.13
CA HIS A 371 68.60 -175.40 -139.49
C HIS A 371 69.34 -176.68 -139.08
N LEU A 372 70.65 -176.59 -138.79
CA LEU A 372 71.47 -177.73 -138.36
C LEU A 372 71.32 -178.05 -136.86
N GLN A 373 70.51 -177.28 -136.12
CA GLN A 373 70.33 -177.43 -134.66
C GLN A 373 69.21 -178.41 -134.26
N PHE A 374 68.41 -178.92 -135.20
CA PHE A 374 67.26 -179.77 -134.88
C PHE A 374 67.48 -181.25 -135.25
N ASN A 375 67.17 -182.15 -134.31
CA ASN A 375 67.13 -183.62 -134.43
C ASN A 375 68.48 -184.37 -134.51
N THR A 376 69.53 -183.89 -133.83
CA THR A 376 70.86 -184.54 -133.70
C THR A 376 70.99 -185.53 -132.52
N SER A 377 69.90 -185.89 -131.82
CA SER A 377 69.90 -186.91 -130.76
C SER A 377 68.58 -187.70 -130.70
N SER A 378 68.64 -189.01 -130.44
CA SER A 378 67.48 -189.94 -130.41
C SER A 378 66.75 -190.04 -129.07
N ARG A 379 66.48 -188.89 -128.43
CA ARG A 379 65.61 -188.82 -127.24
C ARG A 379 64.32 -188.07 -127.53
#